data_AF-A0A958H1Q6-F1
#
_entry.id   AF-A0A958H1Q6-F1
#
_cell.length_a   1.000
_cell.length_b   1.000
_cell.length_c   1.000
_cell.angle_alpha   90.00
_cell.angle_beta   90.00
_cell.angle_gamma   90.00
#
_symmetry.space_group_name_H-M   'P 1'
#
loop_
_entity.id
_entity.type
_entity.pdbx_description
1 polymer ?
#
loop_
_entity_poly.entity_id
_entity_poly.type
_entity_poly.pdbx_seq_one_letter_code
_entity_poly.pdbx_strand_id
1 'polypeptide(L)'
;MLPSLEEAIAAIKAGNKEKGRKLLADILQADLENETAWLWMSSVANSDEERRRYLKRVLEINPDNAAAQRGLAMLKQKRTQSKP
;
A
#
# COMPACT_ATOMS: atom_id res chain seq x y z
N MET A 1 -6.90 8.80 -20.20
CA MET A 1 -7.50 9.17 -18.90
C MET A 1 -6.75 8.38 -17.86
N LEU A 2 -5.94 9.04 -17.03
CA LEU A 2 -5.27 8.35 -15.92
C LEU A 2 -6.34 7.91 -14.92
N PRO A 3 -6.26 6.68 -14.38
CA PRO A 3 -7.21 6.24 -13.38
C PRO A 3 -7.08 7.10 -12.13
N SER A 4 -8.21 7.46 -11.54
CA SER A 4 -8.21 8.27 -10.33
C SER A 4 -7.96 7.40 -9.10
N LEU A 5 -7.34 7.96 -8.06
CA LEU A 5 -7.16 7.26 -6.78
C LEU A 5 -8.50 6.76 -6.22
N GLU A 6 -9.57 7.53 -6.40
CA GLU A 6 -10.93 7.15 -6.01
C GLU A 6 -11.43 5.89 -6.72
N GLU A 7 -11.14 5.74 -8.02
CA GLU A 7 -11.50 4.55 -8.79
C GLU A 7 -10.74 3.31 -8.30
N ALA A 8 -9.45 3.50 -7.99
CA ALA A 8 -8.64 2.43 -7.43
C ALA A 8 -9.20 1.99 -6.07
N ILE A 9 -9.53 2.94 -5.19
CA ILE A 9 -10.13 2.67 -3.87
C ILE A 9 -11.49 1.99 -4.04
N ALA A 10 -12.34 2.46 -4.95
CA ALA A 10 -13.64 1.87 -5.21
C ALA A 10 -13.50 0.41 -5.67
N ALA A 11 -12.53 0.10 -6.55
CA ALA A 11 -12.26 -1.27 -6.98
C ALA A 11 -11.82 -2.16 -5.81
N ILE A 12 -10.95 -1.65 -4.93
CA ILE A 12 -10.50 -2.37 -3.73
C ILE A 12 -11.66 -2.63 -2.77
N LYS A 13 -12.48 -1.61 -2.53
CA LYS A 13 -13.67 -1.70 -1.67
C LYS A 13 -14.72 -2.66 -2.23
N ALA A 14 -14.82 -2.75 -3.56
CA ALA A 14 -15.67 -3.74 -4.24
C ALA A 14 -15.11 -5.17 -4.16
N GLY A 15 -13.99 -5.41 -3.47
CA GLY A 15 -13.33 -6.71 -3.35
C GLY A 15 -12.37 -7.03 -4.50
N ASN A 16 -12.30 -6.17 -5.52
CA ASN A 16 -11.44 -6.37 -6.69
C ASN A 16 -10.03 -5.79 -6.43
N LYS A 17 -9.26 -6.49 -5.59
CA LYS A 17 -7.89 -6.10 -5.22
C LYS A 17 -6.95 -6.06 -6.41
N GLU A 18 -7.12 -6.96 -7.39
CA GLU A 18 -6.29 -7.00 -8.60
C GLU A 18 -6.48 -5.75 -9.45
N LYS A 19 -7.73 -5.38 -9.71
CA LYS A 19 -8.05 -4.14 -10.43
C LYS A 19 -7.54 -2.93 -9.66
N GLY A 20 -7.77 -2.88 -8.35
CA GLY A 20 -7.24 -1.83 -7.47
C GLY A 20 -5.72 -1.69 -7.57
N ARG A 21 -4.99 -2.80 -7.46
CA ARG A 21 -3.52 -2.83 -7.61
C ARG A 21 -3.06 -2.28 -8.96
N LYS A 22 -3.74 -2.67 -10.04
CA LYS A 22 -3.40 -2.20 -11.40
C LYS A 22 -3.61 -0.70 -11.54
N LEU A 23 -4.74 -0.18 -11.05
CA LEU A 23 -5.05 1.26 -11.07
C LEU A 23 -4.05 2.06 -10.23
N LEU A 24 -3.70 1.58 -9.04
CA LEU A 24 -2.68 2.20 -8.20
C LEU A 24 -1.31 2.19 -8.86
N ALA A 25 -0.92 1.11 -9.53
CA ALA A 25 0.34 1.03 -10.25
C ALA A 25 0.40 2.05 -11.40
N ASP A 26 -0.71 2.28 -12.10
CA ASP A 26 -0.82 3.29 -13.17
C ASP A 26 -0.69 4.72 -12.61
N ILE A 27 -1.37 5.00 -11.48
CA ILE A 27 -1.25 6.27 -10.75
C ILE A 27 0.19 6.49 -10.31
N LEU A 28 0.83 5.46 -9.76
CA LEU A 28 2.21 5.53 -9.30
C LEU A 28 3.19 5.72 -10.44
N GLN A 29 2.90 5.22 -11.65
CA GLN A 29 3.74 5.53 -12.82
C GLN A 29 3.69 7.00 -13.21
N ALA A 30 2.54 7.66 -13.01
CA ALA A 30 2.41 9.09 -13.23
C ALA A 30 3.00 9.91 -12.06
N ASP A 31 2.82 9.43 -10.83
CA ASP A 31 3.24 10.08 -9.59
C ASP A 31 3.79 9.05 -8.58
N LEU A 32 5.10 8.81 -8.67
CA LEU A 32 5.81 7.88 -7.78
C LEU A 32 5.94 8.42 -6.34
N GLU A 33 5.64 9.70 -6.11
CA GLU A 33 5.68 10.37 -4.82
C GLU A 33 4.31 10.39 -4.14
N ASN A 34 3.30 9.76 -4.74
CA ASN A 34 1.98 9.67 -4.15
C ASN A 34 1.94 8.70 -2.97
N GLU A 35 2.11 9.21 -1.75
CA GLU A 35 2.16 8.38 -0.55
C GLU A 35 0.82 7.67 -0.28
N THR A 36 -0.29 8.28 -0.72
CA THR A 36 -1.62 7.69 -0.59
C THR A 36 -1.77 6.47 -1.48
N ALA A 37 -1.32 6.53 -2.73
CA ALA A 37 -1.36 5.39 -3.64
C ALA A 37 -0.47 4.22 -3.15
N TRP A 38 0.73 4.53 -2.63
CA TRP A 38 1.59 3.52 -1.99
C TRP A 38 0.95 2.92 -0.72
N LEU A 39 0.24 3.74 0.07
CA LEU A 39 -0.48 3.26 1.25
C LEU A 39 -1.58 2.27 0.85
N TRP A 40 -2.36 2.57 -0.18
CA TRP A 40 -3.38 1.64 -0.69
C TRP A 40 -2.77 0.39 -1.33
N MET A 41 -1.61 0.50 -1.98
CA MET A 41 -0.85 -0.65 -2.50
C MET A 41 -0.49 -1.63 -1.37
N SER A 42 -0.17 -1.11 -0.19
CA SER A 42 0.08 -1.93 1.00
C SER A 42 -1.15 -2.72 1.46
N SER A 43 -2.37 -2.19 1.26
CA SER A 43 -3.61 -2.87 1.64
C SER A 43 -3.99 -4.01 0.70
N VAL A 44 -3.57 -3.93 -0.57
CA VAL A 44 -3.78 -4.98 -1.59
C VAL A 44 -2.56 -5.88 -1.79
N ALA A 45 -1.52 -5.73 -0.97
CA ALA A 45 -0.33 -6.56 -1.02
C ALA A 45 -0.69 -8.03 -0.72
N ASN A 46 -0.09 -8.96 -1.46
CA ASN A 46 -0.35 -10.39 -1.29
C ASN A 46 0.47 -11.01 -0.17
N SER A 47 1.55 -10.34 0.27
CA SER A 47 2.44 -10.84 1.31
C SER A 47 2.90 -9.73 2.24
N ASP A 48 3.24 -10.11 3.47
CA ASP A 48 3.78 -9.19 4.49
C ASP A 48 5.07 -8.50 4.01
N GLU A 49 5.87 -9.16 3.18
CA GLU A 49 7.09 -8.57 2.57
C GLU A 49 6.76 -7.48 1.56
N GLU A 50 5.82 -7.73 0.63
CA GLU A 50 5.33 -6.71 -0.30
C GLU A 50 4.72 -5.54 0.48
N ARG A 51 3.88 -5.84 1.47
CA ARG A 51 3.25 -4.83 2.32
C ARG A 51 4.29 -3.97 3.02
N ARG A 52 5.35 -4.58 3.58
CA ARG A 52 6.47 -3.85 4.19
C ARG A 52 7.18 -2.96 3.18
N ARG A 53 7.42 -3.43 1.96
CA ARG A 53 8.08 -2.62 0.92
C ARG A 53 7.26 -1.38 0.59
N TYR A 54 5.95 -1.53 0.37
CA TYR A 54 5.07 -0.39 0.06
C TYR A 54 4.99 0.60 1.23
N LEU A 55 4.81 0.12 2.47
CA LEU A 55 4.77 1.00 3.65
C LEU A 55 6.10 1.72 3.89
N LYS A 56 7.23 1.06 3.63
CA LYS A 56 8.54 1.75 3.67
C LYS A 56 8.57 2.88 2.66
N ARG A 57 8.11 2.65 1.43
CA ARG A 57 8.09 3.69 0.39
C ARG A 57 7.25 4.90 0.80
N VAL A 58 6.09 4.67 1.44
CA VAL A 58 5.29 5.74 2.03
C VAL A 58 6.10 6.56 3.04
N LEU A 59 6.88 5.92 3.91
CA LEU A 59 7.70 6.63 4.90
C LEU A 59 8.94 7.30 4.31
N GLU A 60 9.45 6.82 3.17
CA GLU A 60 10.51 7.52 2.43
C GLU A 60 10.02 8.84 1.85
N ILE A 61 8.76 8.88 1.38
CA ILE A 61 8.11 10.09 0.88
C ILE A 61 7.69 10.99 2.04
N ASN A 62 6.94 10.42 3.00
CA ASN A 62 6.40 11.12 4.15
C ASN A 62 6.68 10.31 5.43
N PRO A 63 7.78 10.61 6.14
CA PRO A 63 8.16 9.88 7.36
C PRO A 63 7.17 10.05 8.51
N ASP A 64 6.37 11.12 8.49
CA ASP A 64 5.31 11.43 9.47
C ASP A 64 3.99 10.69 9.19
N ASN A 65 3.94 9.85 8.17
CA ASN A 65 2.72 9.11 7.83
C ASN A 65 2.40 8.04 8.89
N ALA A 66 1.54 8.40 9.84
CA ALA A 66 1.12 7.54 10.94
C ALA A 66 0.49 6.22 10.47
N ALA A 67 -0.21 6.20 9.34
CA ALA A 67 -0.81 4.97 8.81
C ALA A 67 0.27 3.97 8.37
N ALA A 68 1.32 4.44 7.69
CA ALA A 68 2.42 3.59 7.28
C ALA A 68 3.27 3.10 8.46
N GLN A 69 3.54 3.97 9.45
CA GLN A 69 4.22 3.59 10.69
C GLN A 69 3.47 2.48 11.43
N ARG A 70 2.14 2.63 11.61
CA ARG A 70 1.28 1.61 12.23
C ARG A 70 1.30 0.30 11.45
N GLY A 71 1.20 0.36 10.12
CA GLY A 71 1.28 -0.82 9.26
C GLY A 71 2.60 -1.58 9.44
N LEU A 72 3.73 -0.88 9.47
CA LEU A 72 5.04 -1.52 9.69
C LEU A 72 5.17 -2.11 11.10
N ALA A 73 4.64 -1.44 12.11
CA ALA A 73 4.64 -1.94 13.49
C ALA A 73 3.86 -3.27 13.60
N MET A 74 2.67 -3.35 12.99
CA MET A 74 1.87 -4.58 12.93
C MET A 74 2.62 -5.72 12.22
N LEU A 75 3.28 -5.42 11.10
CA LEU A 75 4.08 -6.42 10.36
C LEU A 75 5.29 -6.92 11.16
N LYS A 76 5.93 -6.04 11.95
CA LYS A 76 7.02 -6.45 12.84
C LYS A 76 6.51 -7.44 13.90
N GLN A 77 5.37 -7.16 14.52
CA GLN A 77 4.77 -8.04 15.53
C GLN A 77 4.38 -9.42 14.97
N LYS A 78 3.79 -9.47 13.76
CA LYS A 78 3.45 -10.75 13.10
C LYS A 78 4.67 -11.60 12.82
N ARG A 79 5.77 -10.99 12.35
CA ARG A 79 7.00 -11.73 11.98
C ARG A 79 7.68 -12.37 13.19
N THR A 80 7.52 -11.82 14.39
CA THR A 80 8.01 -12.41 15.65
C THR A 80 7.12 -13.54 16.19
N GLN A 81 5.89 -13.73 15.70
CA GLN A 81 5.01 -14.83 16.11
C GLN A 81 5.09 -16.07 15.22
N SER A 82 5.75 -16.01 14.07
CA SER A 82 6.03 -17.18 13.24
C SER A 82 7.29 -17.92 13.74
N LYS A 83 7.22 -18.48 14.95
CA LYS A 83 8.14 -19.52 15.46
C LYS A 83 7.45 -20.26 16.59
N PRO A 84 7.25 -21.58 16.44
CA PRO A 84 8.07 -22.54 17.21
C PRO A 84 9.15 -23.19 16.34
#